data_AF-A0A5E4L4I3-F1
#
_entry.id   AF-A0A5E4L4I3-F1
#
_cell.length_a   1.000
_cell.length_b   1.000
_cell.length_c   1.000
_cell.angle_alpha   90.00
_cell.angle_beta   90.00
_cell.angle_gamma   90.00
#
_symmetry.space_group_name_H-M   'P 1'
#
loop_
_entity.id
_entity.type
_entity.pdbx_description
1 polymer ?
#
loop_
_entity_poly.entity_id
_entity_poly.type
_entity_poly.pdbx_seq_one_letter_code
_entity_poly.pdbx_strand_id
1 'polypeptide(L)'
;METLDGFEELSTEKRISEFKIPIMHVELSLNVRYFLNDSGIGYCGLLIKGVKGKGLRGMVEAAAAKGYIGRSIFVFLTELDDGKKLITVPALFEKEPSFNGKVDLSDLIIKTYYHDDLKKTPQEVHKEHMNALVGKKISTDKEHLIRSIFDLPGRGLEILKSYR
;
A
#
# COMPACT_ATOMS: atom_id res chain seq x y z
N MET A 1 -13.22 -0.33 8.08
CA MET A 1 -11.88 -0.83 7.74
C MET A 1 -11.43 -1.64 8.94
N GLU A 2 -11.25 -2.93 8.76
CA GLU A 2 -10.90 -3.87 9.84
C GLU A 2 -9.43 -3.65 10.25
N THR A 3 -9.16 -3.76 11.54
CA THR A 3 -7.80 -3.74 12.11
C THR A 3 -7.35 -5.18 12.30
N LEU A 4 -6.11 -5.50 11.94
CA LEU A 4 -5.51 -6.79 12.24
C LEU A 4 -5.17 -6.93 13.73
N ASP A 5 -5.40 -8.11 14.29
CA ASP A 5 -5.06 -8.42 15.67
C ASP A 5 -3.56 -8.20 15.94
N GLY A 6 -3.25 -7.58 17.08
CA GLY A 6 -1.88 -7.27 17.50
C GLY A 6 -1.27 -6.05 16.83
N PHE A 7 -2.04 -5.29 16.05
CA PHE A 7 -1.61 -3.99 15.52
C PHE A 7 -2.33 -2.84 16.23
N GLU A 8 -1.55 -1.82 16.56
CA GLU A 8 -2.03 -0.58 17.14
C GLU A 8 -2.12 0.50 16.07
N GLU A 9 -3.18 1.29 16.10
CA GLU A 9 -3.32 2.44 15.22
C GLU A 9 -2.41 3.58 15.71
N LEU A 10 -1.60 4.12 14.79
CA LEU A 10 -0.76 5.27 15.08
C LEU A 10 -1.63 6.53 15.12
N SER A 11 -1.51 7.34 16.18
CA SER A 11 -2.29 8.57 16.30
C SER A 11 -1.94 9.56 15.18
N THR A 12 -2.92 9.88 14.33
CA THR A 12 -2.72 10.73 13.15
C THR A 12 -3.10 12.18 13.40
N GLU A 13 -2.90 12.71 14.61
CA GLU A 13 -3.54 13.96 15.07
C GLU A 13 -3.32 15.18 14.15
N LYS A 14 -2.33 15.17 13.23
CA LYS A 14 -2.13 16.27 12.27
C LYS A 14 -1.69 15.92 10.85
N ARG A 15 -1.81 14.69 10.32
CA ARG A 15 -1.38 14.43 8.92
C ARG A 15 -2.31 13.54 8.11
N ILE A 16 -2.99 14.22 7.17
CA ILE A 16 -3.55 13.78 5.88
C ILE A 16 -4.32 12.46 5.97
N SER A 17 -5.59 12.59 6.32
CA SER A 17 -6.60 11.54 6.27
C SER A 17 -7.17 11.31 4.86
N GLU A 18 -6.77 12.11 3.86
CA GLU A 18 -7.25 12.00 2.48
C GLU A 18 -6.15 12.32 1.44
N PHE A 19 -5.84 11.36 0.56
CA PHE A 19 -4.93 11.52 -0.59
C PHE A 19 -5.72 11.51 -1.89
N LYS A 20 -5.30 12.35 -2.85
CA LYS A 20 -5.87 12.37 -4.20
C LYS A 20 -4.85 11.88 -5.22
N ILE A 21 -5.22 10.87 -5.99
CA ILE A 21 -4.34 10.22 -6.96
C ILE A 21 -4.88 10.43 -8.37
N PRO A 22 -4.16 11.16 -9.24
CA PRO A 22 -4.47 11.10 -10.66
C PRO A 22 -3.99 9.76 -11.23
N ILE A 23 -4.92 8.96 -11.76
CA ILE A 23 -4.64 7.73 -12.52
C ILE A 23 -5.25 7.92 -13.91
N MET A 24 -4.39 7.98 -14.94
CA MET A 24 -4.79 8.31 -16.31
C MET A 24 -5.67 9.57 -16.39
N HIS A 25 -6.97 9.43 -16.65
CA HIS A 25 -7.95 10.51 -16.79
C HIS A 25 -8.90 10.67 -15.59
N VAL A 26 -8.62 9.98 -14.47
CA VAL A 26 -9.43 10.05 -13.25
C VAL A 26 -8.60 10.44 -12.02
N GLU A 27 -9.26 10.98 -11.01
CA GLU A 27 -8.72 11.26 -9.68
C GLU A 27 -9.38 10.31 -8.66
N LEU A 28 -8.59 9.50 -7.95
CA LEU A 28 -9.04 8.70 -6.80
C LEU A 28 -8.87 9.49 -5.51
N SER A 29 -9.91 9.54 -4.68
CA SER A 29 -9.79 9.97 -3.27
C SER A 29 -9.60 8.74 -2.39
N LEU A 30 -8.55 8.74 -1.57
CA LEU A 30 -8.23 7.68 -0.62
C LEU A 30 -8.22 8.21 0.81
N ASN A 31 -8.88 7.53 1.75
CA ASN A 31 -8.60 7.75 3.17
C ASN A 31 -7.51 6.80 3.65
N VAL A 32 -6.59 7.28 4.49
CA VAL A 32 -5.46 6.47 4.95
C VAL A 32 -5.46 6.37 6.47
N ARG A 33 -5.19 5.15 6.96
CA ARG A 33 -4.93 4.86 8.38
C ARG A 33 -3.64 4.06 8.48
N TYR A 34 -2.90 4.26 9.57
CA TYR A 34 -1.57 3.69 9.75
C TYR A 34 -1.53 2.87 11.03
N PHE A 35 -0.85 1.74 10.97
CA PHE A 35 -0.80 0.76 12.04
C PHE A 35 0.61 0.19 12.18
N LEU A 36 0.96 -0.20 13.40
CA LEU A 36 2.25 -0.80 13.73
C LEU A 36 2.02 -1.92 14.77
N ASN A 37 2.83 -2.97 14.71
CA ASN A 37 2.90 -3.97 15.78
C ASN A 37 4.24 -3.96 16.52
N ASP A 38 4.30 -4.68 17.62
CA ASP A 38 5.52 -4.78 18.42
C ASP A 38 6.66 -5.55 17.75
N SER A 39 6.35 -6.35 16.73
CA SER A 39 7.34 -7.11 15.96
C SER A 39 8.11 -6.27 14.93
N GLY A 40 7.87 -4.96 14.85
CA GLY A 40 8.55 -4.08 13.90
C GLY A 40 7.96 -4.15 12.49
N ILE A 41 6.65 -4.43 12.39
CA ILE A 41 5.91 -4.47 11.13
C ILE A 41 4.87 -3.37 11.15
N GLY A 42 4.90 -2.54 10.11
CA GLY A 42 3.92 -1.52 9.83
C GLY A 42 2.95 -1.94 8.74
N TYR A 43 1.74 -1.37 8.76
CA TYR A 43 0.94 -1.28 7.55
C TYR A 43 0.14 0.01 7.47
N CYS A 44 -0.24 0.38 6.26
CA CYS A 44 -1.27 1.37 6.04
C CYS A 44 -2.47 0.76 5.30
N GLY A 45 -3.66 1.15 5.74
CA GLY A 45 -4.93 0.84 5.09
C GLY A 45 -5.37 2.02 4.25
N LEU A 46 -5.55 1.82 2.95
CA LEU A 46 -6.02 2.82 2.00
C LEU A 46 -7.47 2.52 1.60
N LEU A 47 -8.42 3.31 2.09
CA LEU A 47 -9.84 3.20 1.74
C LEU A 47 -10.14 4.03 0.51
N ILE A 48 -10.60 3.42 -0.57
CA ILE A 48 -11.04 4.18 -1.74
C ILE A 48 -12.40 4.82 -1.43
N LYS A 49 -12.40 6.15 -1.30
CA LYS A 49 -13.55 6.98 -0.95
C LYS A 49 -14.35 7.43 -2.18
N GLY A 50 -13.71 7.63 -3.32
CA GLY A 50 -14.42 8.05 -4.54
C GLY A 50 -13.51 8.25 -5.76
N VAL A 51 -14.15 8.46 -6.93
CA VAL A 51 -13.50 8.66 -8.23
C VAL A 51 -14.07 9.91 -8.91
N LYS A 52 -13.23 10.76 -9.50
CA LYS A 52 -13.64 12.00 -10.19
C LYS A 52 -13.02 12.09 -11.61
N GLY A 53 -13.83 12.35 -12.65
CA GLY A 53 -13.38 12.55 -14.05
C GLY A 53 -14.53 12.60 -15.09
N LYS A 54 -14.32 13.20 -16.28
CA LYS A 54 -15.30 13.27 -17.39
C LYS A 54 -14.79 12.49 -18.62
N GLY A 55 -15.68 11.79 -19.33
CA GLY A 55 -15.42 11.16 -20.64
C GLY A 55 -15.10 9.66 -20.63
N LEU A 56 -14.45 9.16 -19.58
CA LEU A 56 -14.15 7.72 -19.36
C LEU A 56 -14.79 7.16 -18.07
N ARG A 57 -15.65 7.96 -17.46
CA ARG A 57 -16.30 7.70 -16.17
C ARG A 57 -16.94 6.32 -16.14
N GLY A 58 -17.64 5.89 -17.19
CA GLY A 58 -18.27 4.56 -17.24
C GLY A 58 -17.30 3.36 -17.29
N MET A 59 -16.16 3.46 -17.98
CA MET A 59 -15.18 2.36 -18.08
C MET A 59 -14.26 2.30 -16.85
N VAL A 60 -13.87 3.46 -16.32
CA VAL A 60 -13.06 3.53 -15.10
C VAL A 60 -13.93 3.34 -13.85
N GLU A 61 -15.22 3.70 -13.85
CA GLU A 61 -16.18 3.24 -12.83
C GLU A 61 -16.49 1.74 -12.99
N ALA A 62 -16.51 1.18 -14.20
CA ALA A 62 -16.63 -0.27 -14.35
C ALA A 62 -15.40 -1.02 -13.81
N ALA A 63 -14.19 -0.52 -14.07
CA ALA A 63 -12.93 -1.12 -13.60
C ALA A 63 -12.63 -0.82 -12.12
N ALA A 64 -12.77 0.43 -11.66
CA ALA A 64 -12.48 0.87 -10.30
C ALA A 64 -13.73 0.99 -9.39
N ALA A 65 -14.89 1.40 -9.90
CA ALA A 65 -16.08 1.65 -9.05
C ALA A 65 -17.00 0.45 -8.80
N LYS A 66 -17.09 -0.55 -9.70
CA LYS A 66 -17.83 -1.79 -9.39
C LYS A 66 -17.08 -2.73 -8.46
N GLY A 67 -15.74 -2.64 -8.43
CA GLY A 67 -14.89 -3.48 -7.61
C GLY A 67 -14.38 -2.83 -6.33
N TYR A 68 -14.02 -1.54 -6.33
CA TYR A 68 -13.03 -1.05 -5.36
C TYR A 68 -13.49 0.10 -4.44
N ILE A 69 -14.55 0.85 -4.78
CA ILE A 69 -15.07 1.88 -3.88
C ILE A 69 -15.59 1.23 -2.60
N GLY A 70 -15.16 1.74 -1.44
CA GLY A 70 -15.42 1.14 -0.14
C GLY A 70 -14.50 -0.04 0.22
N ARG A 71 -13.61 -0.47 -0.69
CA ARG A 71 -12.57 -1.46 -0.38
C ARG A 71 -11.32 -0.80 0.19
N SER A 72 -10.66 -1.56 1.05
CA SER A 72 -9.42 -1.18 1.73
C SER A 72 -8.24 -1.92 1.10
N ILE A 73 -7.19 -1.20 0.75
CA ILE A 73 -5.93 -1.75 0.25
C ILE A 73 -4.95 -1.75 1.41
N PHE A 74 -4.33 -2.89 1.69
CA PHE A 74 -3.41 -3.02 2.82
C PHE A 74 -1.97 -3.10 2.32
N VAL A 75 -1.13 -2.16 2.74
CA VAL A 75 0.28 -2.08 2.36
C VAL A 75 1.12 -2.35 3.59
N PHE A 76 1.85 -3.47 3.60
CA PHE A 76 2.73 -3.84 4.71
C PHE A 76 4.16 -3.38 4.44
N LEU A 77 4.83 -2.92 5.48
CA LEU A 77 6.22 -2.49 5.47
C LEU A 77 6.96 -3.08 6.67
N THR A 78 8.13 -3.64 6.41
CA THR A 78 9.10 -4.04 7.43
C THR A 78 10.48 -3.56 7.02
N GLU A 79 11.23 -3.04 7.98
CA GLU A 79 12.62 -2.67 7.80
C GLU A 79 13.53 -3.80 8.29
N LEU A 80 14.56 -4.10 7.51
CA LEU A 80 15.54 -5.14 7.80
C LEU A 80 16.81 -4.52 8.39
N ASP A 81 17.57 -5.31 9.16
CA ASP A 81 18.84 -4.87 9.75
C ASP A 81 19.89 -4.46 8.70
N ASP A 82 19.78 -4.94 7.46
CA ASP A 82 20.65 -4.57 6.35
C ASP A 82 20.27 -3.21 5.70
N GLY A 83 19.31 -2.50 6.30
CA GLY A 83 18.81 -1.21 5.83
C GLY A 83 17.78 -1.31 4.70
N LYS A 84 17.50 -2.51 4.19
CA LYS A 84 16.48 -2.71 3.14
C LYS A 84 15.08 -2.70 3.73
N LYS A 85 14.12 -2.31 2.90
CA LYS A 85 12.70 -2.23 3.26
C LYS A 85 11.90 -3.24 2.46
N LEU A 86 11.29 -4.21 3.13
CA LEU A 86 10.32 -5.11 2.51
C LEU A 86 8.96 -4.44 2.47
N ILE A 87 8.43 -4.24 1.27
CA ILE A 87 7.10 -3.71 1.03
C ILE A 87 6.25 -4.81 0.40
N THR A 88 5.06 -5.07 0.95
CA THR A 88 4.09 -6.01 0.37
C THR A 88 2.78 -5.33 0.10
N VAL A 89 2.35 -5.33 -1.17
CA VAL A 89 1.14 -4.65 -1.63
C VAL A 89 0.28 -5.55 -2.52
N PRO A 90 -1.06 -5.41 -2.47
CA PRO A 90 -1.95 -5.85 -3.53
C PRO A 90 -1.64 -5.08 -4.81
N ALA A 91 -1.41 -5.78 -5.93
CA ALA A 91 -1.42 -5.09 -7.21
C ALA A 91 -2.86 -4.67 -7.53
N LEU A 92 -3.06 -3.38 -7.81
CA LEU A 92 -4.35 -2.85 -8.26
C LEU A 92 -4.57 -3.01 -9.76
N PHE A 93 -3.57 -3.53 -10.47
CA PHE A 93 -3.51 -3.53 -11.93
C PHE A 93 -3.17 -4.92 -12.44
N GLU A 94 -3.65 -5.24 -13.65
CA GLU A 94 -3.49 -6.56 -14.28
C GLU A 94 -2.07 -6.85 -14.80
N LYS A 95 -1.16 -5.86 -14.75
CA LYS A 95 0.20 -5.96 -15.32
C LYS A 95 1.28 -5.64 -14.31
N GLU A 96 2.39 -6.36 -14.41
CA GLU A 96 3.62 -6.12 -13.65
C GLU A 96 4.21 -4.73 -13.92
N PRO A 97 4.71 -3.99 -12.91
CA PRO A 97 5.20 -2.63 -13.08
C PRO A 97 6.50 -2.67 -13.87
N SER A 98 6.52 -1.94 -14.98
CA SER A 98 7.77 -1.59 -15.64
C SER A 98 8.29 -0.31 -15.01
N PHE A 99 9.27 -0.41 -14.11
CA PHE A 99 9.93 0.77 -13.58
C PHE A 99 10.75 1.44 -14.68
N ASN A 100 10.40 2.67 -15.04
CA ASN A 100 11.32 3.48 -15.84
C ASN A 100 12.53 3.80 -14.94
N GLY A 101 13.76 3.68 -15.46
CA GLY A 101 15.00 3.77 -14.67
C GLY A 101 15.32 5.12 -14.03
N LYS A 102 14.30 5.96 -13.77
CA LYS A 102 14.39 7.22 -13.04
C LYS A 102 14.13 7.08 -11.54
N VAL A 103 13.59 5.95 -11.10
CA VAL A 103 13.29 5.69 -9.69
C VAL A 103 14.32 4.70 -9.15
N ASP A 104 15.12 5.14 -8.18
CA ASP A 104 15.99 4.25 -7.42
C ASP A 104 15.15 3.48 -6.39
N LEU A 105 15.17 2.15 -6.51
CA LEU A 105 14.45 1.22 -5.64
C LEU A 105 15.41 0.21 -5.00
N SER A 106 16.71 0.48 -5.02
CA SER A 106 17.75 -0.46 -4.58
C SER A 106 17.67 -0.78 -3.08
N ASP A 107 17.11 0.13 -2.28
CA ASP A 107 16.81 -0.05 -0.86
C ASP A 107 15.47 -0.77 -0.60
N LEU A 108 14.67 -1.02 -1.63
CA LEU A 108 13.33 -1.59 -1.53
C LEU A 108 13.28 -3.02 -2.07
N ILE A 109 12.67 -3.91 -1.30
CA ILE A 109 12.25 -5.23 -1.73
C ILE A 109 10.73 -5.18 -1.89
N ILE A 110 10.26 -5.04 -3.13
CA ILE A 110 8.83 -4.91 -3.41
C ILE A 110 8.27 -6.28 -3.77
N LYS A 111 7.31 -6.76 -2.97
CA LYS A 111 6.52 -7.96 -3.29
C LYS A 111 5.11 -7.52 -3.67
N THR A 112 4.79 -7.75 -4.93
CA THR A 112 3.47 -7.47 -5.50
C THR A 112 2.83 -8.78 -5.90
N TYR A 113 1.50 -8.84 -5.80
CA TYR A 113 0.75 -10.00 -6.29
C TYR A 113 -0.36 -9.53 -7.22
N TYR A 114 -0.42 -10.16 -8.39
CA TYR A 114 -1.42 -9.95 -9.43
C TYR A 114 -2.45 -11.06 -9.32
N HIS A 115 -3.73 -10.71 -9.21
CA HIS A 115 -4.78 -11.71 -9.31
C HIS A 115 -6.00 -11.11 -9.99
N ASP A 116 -6.60 -11.87 -10.90
CA ASP A 116 -7.77 -11.48 -11.72
C ASP A 116 -9.01 -11.13 -10.87
N ASP A 117 -9.02 -11.50 -9.59
CA ASP A 117 -10.01 -11.08 -8.61
C ASP A 117 -9.30 -10.82 -7.28
N LEU A 118 -9.21 -9.58 -6.81
CA LEU A 118 -8.71 -9.20 -5.48
C LEU A 118 -9.55 -9.79 -4.34
N LYS A 119 -9.45 -11.10 -4.14
CA LYS A 119 -10.17 -11.89 -3.13
C LYS A 119 -9.35 -12.11 -1.86
N LYS A 120 -8.07 -11.71 -1.83
CA LYS A 120 -7.24 -11.87 -0.64
C LYS A 120 -7.60 -10.85 0.44
N THR A 121 -7.96 -11.38 1.59
CA THR A 121 -8.19 -10.66 2.84
C THR A 121 -6.89 -10.03 3.36
N PRO A 122 -6.98 -8.96 4.18
CA PRO A 122 -5.81 -8.39 4.87
C PRO A 122 -4.94 -9.44 5.58
N GLN A 123 -5.56 -10.46 6.18
CA GLN A 123 -4.88 -11.55 6.89
C GLN A 123 -4.01 -12.40 5.95
N GLU A 124 -4.50 -12.68 4.74
CA GLU A 124 -3.73 -13.42 3.72
C GLU A 124 -2.52 -12.61 3.24
N VAL A 125 -2.69 -11.30 3.02
CA VAL A 125 -1.59 -10.41 2.64
C VAL A 125 -0.54 -10.33 3.74
N HIS A 126 -0.97 -10.20 4.99
CA HIS A 126 -0.07 -10.22 6.14
C HIS A 126 0.70 -11.53 6.23
N LYS A 127 0.04 -12.69 6.05
CA LYS A 127 0.70 -14.00 6.04
C LYS A 127 1.79 -14.09 4.98
N GLU A 128 1.56 -13.55 3.79
CA GLU A 128 2.57 -13.52 2.72
C GLU A 128 3.75 -12.62 3.03
N HIS A 129 3.50 -11.50 3.71
CA HIS A 129 4.53 -10.61 4.22
C HIS A 129 5.41 -11.35 5.23
N MET A 130 4.80 -12.03 6.21
CA MET A 130 5.50 -12.84 7.21
C MET A 130 6.33 -13.96 6.57
N ASN A 131 5.77 -14.66 5.59
CA ASN A 131 6.50 -15.72 4.88
C ASN A 131 7.76 -15.17 4.17
N ALA A 132 7.72 -13.94 3.66
CA ALA A 132 8.88 -13.30 3.02
C ALA A 132 9.94 -12.80 4.01
N LEU A 133 9.61 -12.75 5.31
CA LEU A 133 10.52 -12.40 6.40
C LEU A 133 11.23 -13.61 7.01
N VAL A 134 10.86 -14.84 6.65
CA VAL A 134 11.51 -16.05 7.17
C VAL A 134 13.02 -16.00 6.92
N GLY A 135 13.79 -16.14 8.00
CA GLY A 135 15.26 -16.10 7.96
C GLY A 135 15.87 -14.70 7.84
N LYS A 136 15.06 -13.63 7.84
CA LYS A 136 15.52 -12.24 7.83
C LYS A 136 15.51 -11.65 9.23
N LYS A 137 16.45 -10.76 9.52
CA LYS A 137 16.46 -9.98 10.76
C LYS A 137 15.73 -8.66 10.55
N ILE A 138 14.81 -8.37 11.46
CA ILE A 138 13.97 -7.16 11.45
C ILE A 138 14.66 -6.09 12.28
N SER A 139 14.72 -4.88 11.73
CA SER A 139 15.24 -3.70 12.42
C SER A 139 14.43 -3.39 13.67
N THR A 140 15.12 -3.01 14.74
CA THR A 140 14.50 -2.55 15.98
C THR A 140 14.19 -1.05 15.97
N ASP A 141 14.53 -0.32 14.90
CA ASP A 141 14.28 1.13 14.78
C ASP A 141 12.80 1.43 14.46
N LYS A 142 11.97 1.40 15.49
CA LYS A 142 10.53 1.69 15.37
C LYS A 142 10.27 3.14 14.91
N GLU A 143 11.11 4.11 15.27
CA GLU A 143 10.88 5.52 14.88
C GLU A 143 11.08 5.74 13.39
N HIS A 144 12.15 5.18 12.82
CA HIS A 144 12.41 5.26 11.39
C HIS A 144 11.37 4.49 10.58
N LEU A 145 10.91 3.34 11.09
CA LEU A 145 9.80 2.60 10.51
C LEU A 145 8.51 3.43 10.49
N ILE A 146 8.14 4.10 11.60
CA ILE A 146 6.96 4.99 11.66
C ILE A 146 7.04 6.09 10.60
N ARG A 147 8.19 6.76 10.47
CA ARG A 147 8.40 7.78 9.43
C ARG A 147 8.21 7.20 8.03
N SER A 148 8.82 6.03 7.78
CA SER A 148 8.70 5.34 6.50
C SER A 148 7.26 4.96 6.17
N ILE A 149 6.48 4.49 7.16
CA ILE A 149 5.05 4.17 7.01
C ILE A 149 4.24 5.41 6.63
N PHE A 150 4.49 6.55 7.27
CA PHE A 150 3.80 7.79 6.93
C PHE A 150 4.15 8.31 5.53
N ASP A 151 5.33 7.99 5.02
CA ASP A 151 5.76 8.33 3.67
C ASP A 151 5.26 7.31 2.62
N LEU A 152 4.79 6.12 3.03
CA LEU A 152 4.34 5.06 2.11
C LEU A 152 3.23 5.50 1.17
N PRO A 153 2.21 6.27 1.55
CA PRO A 153 1.26 6.78 0.56
C PRO A 153 1.99 7.64 -0.47
N GLY A 154 2.88 8.53 -0.07
CA GLY A 154 3.69 9.36 -0.99
C GLY A 154 4.54 8.55 -1.98
N ARG A 155 5.33 7.58 -1.49
CA ARG A 155 6.20 6.72 -2.32
C ARG A 155 5.44 5.62 -3.06
N GLY A 156 4.45 5.05 -2.38
CA GLY A 156 3.51 4.09 -2.93
C GLY A 156 2.70 4.65 -4.09
N LEU A 157 2.45 5.96 -4.13
CA LEU A 157 1.89 6.64 -5.31
C LEU A 157 2.81 6.60 -6.52
N GLU A 158 4.13 6.71 -6.34
CA GLU A 158 5.08 6.58 -7.45
C GLU A 158 5.16 5.14 -7.94
N ILE A 159 5.13 4.18 -6.99
CA ILE A 159 5.01 2.76 -7.30
C ILE A 159 3.71 2.51 -8.06
N LEU A 160 2.55 3.00 -7.60
CA LEU A 160 1.25 2.83 -8.28
C LEU A 160 1.19 3.54 -9.64
N LYS A 161 1.85 4.70 -9.81
CA LYS A 161 1.97 5.41 -11.09
C LYS A 161 2.85 4.67 -12.10
N SER A 162 3.74 3.78 -11.67
CA SER A 162 4.58 2.98 -12.59
C SER A 162 3.83 1.77 -13.18
N TYR A 163 2.66 1.42 -12.63
CA TYR A 163 1.72 0.50 -13.26
C TYR A 163 0.94 1.28 -14.33
N ARG A 164 1.19 0.94 -15.60
CA ARG A 164 0.42 1.43 -16.75
C ARG A 164 -0.69 0.47 -17.12
#